data_AF-A0AAW6BHG7-F1
#
_entry.id   AF-A0AAW6BHG7-F1
#
_cell.length_a   1.000
_cell.length_b   1.000
_cell.length_c   1.000
_cell.angle_alpha   90.00
_cell.angle_beta   90.00
_cell.angle_gamma   90.00
#
_symmetry.space_group_name_H-M   'P 1'
#
loop_
_entity.id
_entity.type
_entity.pdbx_description
1 polymer ?
#
loop_
_entity_poly.entity_id
_entity_poly.type
_entity_poly.pdbx_seq_one_letter_code
_entity_poly.pdbx_strand_id
1 'polypeptide(L)'
;MLNKNERYLIDLMSGKLNYIHIDRNGDFNNTNIDWKDTLILSGSFNPLHKGHEELKEIATAMTKIKPYYELSIKNAVKLTISTDEIFERIRQFKGKGDIVLSDAKIFTEKSHIYQGAIFVIGADLCQEINNPIYYGGEEGLKKSLMKIKNNNCRFLVAGRFFNNKYHTIDDLMNISKEHRFLFESIPEKLFRLDISSTEIRLMNKE
;
A
#
# COMPACT_ATOMS: atom_id res chain seq x y z
N MET A 1 -28.60 -1.57 16.48
CA MET A 1 -28.32 -2.57 15.43
C MET A 1 -27.07 -2.10 14.70
N LEU A 2 -26.08 -2.98 14.50
CA LEU A 2 -24.90 -2.60 13.69
C LEU A 2 -25.33 -2.32 12.26
N ASN A 3 -24.80 -1.25 11.68
CA ASN A 3 -25.04 -0.95 10.27
C ASN A 3 -24.31 -2.00 9.40
N LYS A 4 -24.77 -2.17 8.14
CA LYS A 4 -24.22 -3.18 7.21
C LYS A 4 -22.68 -3.07 7.05
N ASN A 5 -22.14 -1.86 7.07
CA ASN A 5 -20.71 -1.60 6.84
C ASN A 5 -19.86 -1.96 8.07
N GLU A 6 -20.37 -1.72 9.28
CA GLU A 6 -19.71 -2.17 10.52
C GLU A 6 -19.59 -3.69 10.57
N ARG A 7 -20.58 -4.41 10.03
CA ARG A 7 -20.52 -5.87 9.96
C ARG A 7 -19.39 -6.37 9.05
N TYR A 8 -19.13 -5.69 7.93
CA TYR A 8 -17.96 -6.00 7.11
C TYR A 8 -16.65 -5.84 7.88
N LEU A 9 -16.50 -4.77 8.66
CA LEU A 9 -15.30 -4.56 9.47
C LEU A 9 -15.15 -5.64 10.55
N ILE A 10 -16.24 -6.05 11.20
CA ILE A 10 -16.22 -7.16 12.16
C ILE A 10 -15.81 -8.47 11.48
N ASP A 11 -16.36 -8.76 10.31
CA ASP A 11 -16.06 -9.99 9.58
C ASP A 11 -14.60 -9.99 9.08
N LEU A 12 -14.04 -8.83 8.69
CA LEU A 12 -12.60 -8.67 8.43
C LEU A 12 -11.74 -8.86 9.69
N MET A 13 -12.09 -8.20 10.80
CA MET A 13 -11.33 -8.28 12.06
C MET A 13 -11.37 -9.66 12.70
N SER A 14 -12.43 -10.44 12.47
CA SER A 14 -12.57 -11.82 12.93
C SER A 14 -11.96 -12.85 11.98
N GLY A 15 -11.40 -12.42 10.84
CA GLY A 15 -10.76 -13.29 9.85
C GLY A 15 -11.75 -14.08 8.98
N LYS A 16 -13.04 -13.74 8.99
CA LYS A 16 -14.02 -14.34 8.07
C LYS A 16 -13.88 -13.79 6.65
N LEU A 17 -13.40 -12.57 6.52
CA LEU A 17 -13.03 -11.94 5.26
C LEU A 17 -11.52 -11.68 5.26
N ASN A 18 -10.87 -11.96 4.14
CA ASN A 18 -9.46 -11.59 3.93
C ASN A 18 -9.32 -10.12 3.55
N TYR A 19 -10.33 -9.57 2.87
CA TYR A 19 -10.40 -8.17 2.49
C TYR A 19 -11.84 -7.70 2.36
N ILE A 20 -12.02 -6.38 2.31
CA ILE A 20 -13.27 -5.70 1.95
C ILE A 20 -12.99 -4.85 0.72
N HIS A 21 -13.79 -4.99 -0.34
CA HIS A 21 -13.73 -4.07 -1.49
C HIS A 21 -14.78 -2.98 -1.33
N ILE A 22 -14.37 -1.73 -1.52
CA ILE A 22 -15.26 -0.59 -1.60
C ILE A 22 -15.02 0.06 -2.96
N ASP A 23 -16.08 0.14 -3.76
CA ASP A 23 -15.96 0.72 -5.09
C ASP A 23 -15.87 2.26 -5.03
N ARG A 24 -15.61 2.87 -6.18
CA ARG A 24 -15.52 4.33 -6.31
C ARG A 24 -16.78 5.11 -5.86
N ASN A 25 -17.94 4.48 -5.74
CA ASN A 25 -19.17 5.13 -5.25
C ASN A 25 -19.24 5.14 -3.72
N GLY A 26 -18.43 4.30 -3.07
CA GLY A 26 -18.41 4.08 -1.62
C GLY A 26 -19.20 2.86 -1.19
N ASP A 27 -19.60 1.99 -2.11
CA ASP A 27 -20.40 0.81 -1.81
C ASP A 27 -19.52 -0.37 -1.39
N PHE A 28 -19.89 -1.00 -0.26
CA PHE A 28 -19.18 -2.15 0.30
C PHE A 28 -19.59 -3.44 -0.42
N ASN A 29 -18.62 -4.08 -1.05
CA ASN A 29 -18.78 -5.25 -1.88
C ASN A 29 -18.05 -6.47 -1.28
N ASN A 30 -18.65 -7.64 -1.46
CA ASN A 30 -18.05 -8.95 -1.15
C ASN A 30 -17.78 -9.74 -2.43
N THR A 31 -17.21 -9.07 -3.44
CA THR A 31 -16.88 -9.69 -4.71
C THR A 31 -15.51 -10.35 -4.62
N ASN A 32 -15.40 -11.58 -5.12
CA ASN A 32 -14.11 -12.21 -5.27
C ASN A 32 -13.36 -11.57 -6.46
N ILE A 33 -12.32 -10.79 -6.16
CA ILE A 33 -11.45 -10.14 -7.13
C ILE A 33 -10.30 -11.10 -7.47
N ASP A 34 -10.05 -11.32 -8.75
CA ASP A 34 -8.78 -11.87 -9.21
C ASP A 34 -7.72 -10.76 -9.17
N TRP A 35 -6.75 -10.92 -8.28
CA TRP A 35 -5.69 -9.92 -8.05
C TRP A 35 -4.55 -10.03 -9.05
N LYS A 36 -4.54 -11.08 -9.88
CA LYS A 36 -3.53 -11.23 -10.92
C LYS A 36 -3.58 -10.02 -11.83
N ASP A 37 -2.40 -9.45 -12.11
CA ASP A 37 -2.28 -8.28 -12.95
C ASP A 37 -3.18 -7.15 -12.44
N THR A 38 -3.05 -6.80 -11.16
CA THR A 38 -3.62 -5.59 -10.53
C THR A 38 -2.53 -4.73 -9.91
N LEU A 39 -2.75 -3.42 -9.82
CA LEU A 39 -1.89 -2.52 -9.05
C LEU A 39 -2.50 -2.29 -7.68
N ILE A 40 -1.70 -2.45 -6.63
CA ILE A 40 -2.12 -2.22 -5.25
C ILE A 40 -1.29 -1.09 -4.68
N LEU A 41 -1.87 0.11 -4.62
CA LEU A 41 -1.25 1.27 -3.99
C LEU A 41 -1.50 1.20 -2.48
N SER A 42 -0.56 0.65 -1.72
CA SER A 42 -0.71 0.50 -0.27
C SER A 42 -0.29 1.77 0.46
N GLY A 43 -1.13 2.25 1.38
CA GLY A 43 -0.86 3.47 2.13
C GLY A 43 -1.72 3.61 3.40
N SER A 44 -1.26 4.47 4.31
CA SER A 44 -2.05 4.83 5.49
C SER A 44 -3.14 5.86 5.18
N PHE A 45 -2.95 6.67 4.14
CA PHE A 45 -3.89 7.66 3.61
C PHE A 45 -4.50 8.57 4.67
N ASN A 46 -3.63 9.12 5.53
CA ASN A 46 -4.04 9.95 6.65
C ASN A 46 -3.37 11.34 6.59
N PRO A 47 -3.77 12.25 5.70
CA PRO A 47 -4.83 12.12 4.70
C PRO A 47 -4.33 11.62 3.33
N LEU A 48 -5.29 11.23 2.47
CA LEU A 48 -5.06 11.10 1.02
C LEU A 48 -4.69 12.47 0.43
N HIS A 49 -3.82 12.50 -0.57
CA HIS A 49 -3.35 13.73 -1.20
C HIS A 49 -2.93 13.51 -2.65
N LYS A 50 -2.68 14.61 -3.36
CA LYS A 50 -2.32 14.63 -4.80
C LYS A 50 -1.17 13.69 -5.16
N GLY A 51 -0.14 13.60 -4.30
CA GLY A 51 0.95 12.62 -4.44
C GLY A 51 0.48 11.17 -4.62
N HIS A 52 -0.50 10.71 -3.82
CA HIS A 52 -1.06 9.37 -3.97
C HIS A 52 -1.88 9.22 -5.26
N GLU A 53 -2.67 10.24 -5.58
CA GLU A 53 -3.54 10.23 -6.76
C GLU A 53 -2.71 10.19 -8.05
N GLU A 54 -1.70 11.06 -8.18
CA GLU A 54 -0.80 11.07 -9.33
C GLU A 54 0.04 9.79 -9.42
N LEU A 55 0.53 9.26 -8.29
CA LEU A 55 1.27 8.00 -8.29
C LEU A 55 0.43 6.85 -8.83
N LYS A 56 -0.84 6.75 -8.43
CA LYS A 56 -1.79 5.77 -8.97
C LYS A 56 -1.95 5.95 -10.48
N GLU A 57 -2.20 7.17 -10.96
CA GLU A 57 -2.42 7.44 -12.38
C GLU A 57 -1.17 7.11 -13.23
N ILE A 58 0.02 7.47 -12.76
CA ILE A 58 1.28 7.19 -13.46
C ILE A 58 1.57 5.69 -13.52
N ALA A 59 1.43 4.99 -12.39
CA ALA A 59 1.60 3.54 -12.36
C ALA A 59 0.61 2.83 -13.29
N THR A 60 -0.65 3.28 -13.30
CA THR A 60 -1.70 2.78 -14.21
C THR A 60 -1.35 3.07 -15.67
N ALA A 61 -0.88 4.27 -15.98
CA ALA A 61 -0.51 4.67 -17.33
C ALA A 61 0.69 3.87 -17.87
N MET A 62 1.68 3.59 -17.01
CA MET A 62 2.89 2.82 -17.36
C MET A 62 2.57 1.35 -17.62
N THR A 63 1.72 0.74 -16.80
CA THR A 63 1.49 -0.71 -16.81
C THR A 63 0.23 -1.13 -17.58
N LYS A 64 -0.71 -0.20 -17.78
CA LYS A 64 -2.08 -0.46 -18.28
C LYS A 64 -2.87 -1.45 -17.41
N ILE A 65 -2.48 -1.58 -16.14
CA ILE A 65 -3.09 -2.50 -15.19
C ILE A 65 -4.11 -1.76 -14.30
N LYS A 66 -5.20 -2.44 -13.92
CA LYS A 66 -6.25 -1.87 -13.06
C LYS A 66 -5.72 -1.55 -11.65
N PRO A 67 -5.88 -0.31 -11.15
CA PRO A 67 -5.43 0.07 -9.82
C PRO A 67 -6.49 -0.08 -8.74
N TYR A 68 -6.02 -0.37 -7.53
CA TYR A 68 -6.75 -0.28 -6.28
C TYR A 68 -5.88 0.43 -5.24
N TYR A 69 -6.50 1.30 -4.44
CA TYR A 69 -5.89 1.74 -3.20
C TYR A 69 -6.00 0.63 -2.15
N GLU A 70 -5.03 0.51 -1.25
CA GLU A 70 -5.08 -0.47 -0.18
C GLU A 70 -4.77 0.16 1.18
N LEU A 71 -5.67 -0.06 2.13
CA LEU A 71 -5.54 0.37 3.51
C LEU A 71 -5.53 -0.84 4.44
N SER A 72 -4.43 -1.02 5.16
CA SER A 72 -4.41 -1.97 6.27
C SER A 72 -5.07 -1.38 7.52
N ILE A 73 -5.99 -2.13 8.13
CA ILE A 73 -6.63 -1.74 9.39
C ILE A 73 -5.76 -2.07 10.62
N LYS A 74 -4.67 -2.83 10.44
CA LYS A 74 -3.67 -3.13 11.46
C LYS A 74 -2.38 -2.39 11.15
N ASN A 75 -2.07 -1.33 11.91
CA ASN A 75 -0.75 -0.71 11.82
C ASN A 75 0.23 -1.36 12.81
N ALA A 76 1.47 -1.57 12.37
CA ALA A 76 2.58 -2.09 13.15
C ALA A 76 2.91 -1.27 14.41
N VAL A 77 2.67 0.04 14.36
CA VAL A 77 3.24 1.03 15.29
C VAL A 77 2.22 1.51 16.35
N LYS A 78 0.92 1.34 16.13
CA LYS A 78 -0.13 1.71 17.07
C LYS A 78 -1.19 0.63 17.05
N LEU A 79 -1.35 -0.04 18.19
CA LEU A 79 -2.43 -1.01 18.46
C LEU A 79 -3.76 -0.48 17.89
N THR A 80 -4.21 -1.07 16.78
CA THR A 80 -5.50 -0.90 16.06
C THR A 80 -6.00 0.54 15.78
N ILE A 81 -6.33 0.83 14.52
CA ILE A 81 -7.02 2.07 14.12
C ILE A 81 -8.48 1.98 14.61
N SER A 82 -9.07 3.05 15.13
CA SER A 82 -10.48 3.05 15.54
C SER A 82 -11.40 2.89 14.33
N THR A 83 -12.58 2.31 14.53
CA THR A 83 -13.61 2.17 13.48
C THR A 83 -13.97 3.51 12.84
N ASP A 84 -14.08 4.57 13.65
CA ASP A 84 -14.37 5.92 13.15
C ASP A 84 -13.24 6.43 12.25
N GLU A 85 -11.98 6.26 12.67
CA GLU A 85 -10.82 6.67 11.87
C GLU A 85 -10.72 5.86 10.57
N ILE A 86 -11.08 4.58 10.56
CA ILE A 86 -11.18 3.77 9.34
C ILE A 86 -12.22 4.38 8.39
N PHE A 87 -13.43 4.69 8.88
CA PHE A 87 -14.48 5.27 8.05
C PHE A 87 -14.14 6.68 7.54
N GLU A 88 -13.48 7.52 8.35
CA GLU A 88 -12.94 8.81 7.91
C GLU A 88 -11.95 8.62 6.75
N ARG A 89 -11.02 7.66 6.88
CA ARG A 89 -10.03 7.41 5.83
C ARG A 89 -10.67 6.90 4.53
N ILE A 90 -11.62 5.96 4.62
CA ILE A 90 -12.36 5.40 3.48
C ILE A 90 -13.10 6.49 2.70
N ARG A 91 -13.74 7.44 3.39
CA ARG A 91 -14.56 8.48 2.75
C ARG A 91 -13.81 9.31 1.72
N GLN A 92 -12.49 9.46 1.89
CA GLN A 92 -11.63 10.22 0.97
C GLN A 92 -11.57 9.62 -0.44
N PHE A 93 -11.92 8.34 -0.62
CA PHE A 93 -11.77 7.63 -1.89
C PHE A 93 -12.99 7.72 -2.81
N LYS A 94 -14.13 8.19 -2.29
CA LYS A 94 -15.34 8.37 -3.11
C LYS A 94 -15.05 9.30 -4.29
N GLY A 95 -15.34 8.83 -5.50
CA GLY A 95 -15.05 9.51 -6.76
C GLY A 95 -13.62 9.37 -7.27
N LYS A 96 -12.66 8.95 -6.43
CA LYS A 96 -11.21 8.91 -6.75
C LYS A 96 -10.69 7.53 -7.15
N GLY A 97 -11.39 6.46 -6.77
CA GLY A 97 -11.08 5.08 -7.17
C GLY A 97 -11.55 4.05 -6.16
N ASP A 98 -11.34 2.78 -6.51
CA ASP A 98 -11.65 1.65 -5.65
C ASP A 98 -10.61 1.53 -4.52
N ILE A 99 -11.07 1.18 -3.32
CA ILE A 99 -10.20 0.88 -2.17
C ILE A 99 -10.50 -0.51 -1.63
N VAL A 100 -9.43 -1.20 -1.23
CA VAL A 100 -9.51 -2.50 -0.58
C VAL A 100 -8.93 -2.39 0.83
N LEU A 101 -9.64 -2.95 1.80
CA LEU A 101 -9.20 -3.02 3.18
C LEU A 101 -8.75 -4.42 3.50
N SER A 102 -7.63 -4.56 4.19
CA SER A 102 -7.17 -5.84 4.74
C SER A 102 -6.73 -5.67 6.18
N ASP A 103 -6.60 -6.77 6.92
CA ASP A 103 -5.93 -6.78 8.22
C ASP A 103 -4.44 -7.13 8.11
N ALA A 104 -3.91 -7.28 6.89
CA ALA A 104 -2.52 -7.61 6.64
C ALA A 104 -1.59 -6.44 6.96
N LYS A 105 -0.65 -6.67 7.89
CA LYS A 105 0.29 -5.69 8.44
C LYS A 105 1.51 -5.51 7.55
N ILE A 106 2.09 -6.61 7.06
CA ILE A 106 3.33 -6.60 6.26
C ILE A 106 3.08 -7.12 4.85
N PHE A 107 3.96 -6.79 3.90
CA PHE A 107 3.79 -7.17 2.50
C PHE A 107 3.86 -8.67 2.25
N THR A 108 4.50 -9.43 3.14
CA THR A 108 4.41 -10.90 3.11
C THR A 108 2.97 -11.35 3.24
N GLU A 109 2.22 -10.84 4.22
CA GLU A 109 0.81 -11.17 4.44
C GLU A 109 -0.05 -10.65 3.28
N LYS A 110 0.17 -9.40 2.86
CA LYS A 110 -0.53 -8.80 1.72
C LYS A 110 -0.38 -9.65 0.45
N SER A 111 0.80 -10.21 0.19
CA SER A 111 1.02 -11.05 -1.00
C SER A 111 0.21 -12.36 -1.01
N HIS A 112 -0.24 -12.86 0.14
CA HIS A 112 -1.15 -14.02 0.18
C HIS A 112 -2.58 -13.64 -0.22
N ILE A 113 -2.97 -12.40 0.07
CA ILE A 113 -4.28 -11.85 -0.29
C ILE A 113 -4.26 -11.45 -1.77
N TYR A 114 -3.27 -10.65 -2.19
CA TYR A 114 -3.19 -10.02 -3.51
C TYR A 114 -2.25 -10.79 -4.47
N GLN A 115 -2.47 -12.08 -4.63
CA GLN A 115 -1.61 -12.95 -5.44
C GLN A 115 -1.50 -12.46 -6.89
N GLY A 116 -0.27 -12.33 -7.40
CA GLY A 116 0.00 -11.84 -8.76
C GLY A 116 -0.08 -10.31 -8.92
N ALA A 117 -0.32 -9.56 -7.84
CA ALA A 117 -0.40 -8.10 -7.90
C ALA A 117 0.97 -7.41 -7.93
N ILE A 118 1.00 -6.19 -8.45
CA ILE A 118 2.13 -5.26 -8.36
C ILE A 118 1.82 -4.24 -7.26
N PHE A 119 2.59 -4.27 -6.18
CA PHE A 119 2.48 -3.28 -5.12
C PHE A 119 3.16 -1.98 -5.53
N VAL A 120 2.42 -0.89 -5.52
CA VAL A 120 2.94 0.45 -5.82
C VAL A 120 3.22 1.17 -4.50
N ILE A 121 4.48 1.55 -4.26
CA ILE A 121 4.96 2.08 -2.98
C ILE A 121 5.94 3.24 -3.16
N GLY A 122 6.16 4.03 -2.13
CA GLY A 122 7.23 5.04 -2.09
C GLY A 122 8.57 4.46 -1.60
N ALA A 123 9.65 5.19 -1.86
CA ALA A 123 11.01 4.83 -1.46
C ALA A 123 11.18 4.62 0.06
N ASP A 124 10.48 5.36 0.91
CA ASP A 124 10.53 5.17 2.37
C ASP A 124 10.01 3.79 2.78
N LEU A 125 8.83 3.43 2.25
CA LEU A 125 8.23 2.13 2.52
C LEU A 125 9.06 1.00 1.92
N CYS A 126 9.71 1.24 0.77
CA CYS A 126 10.67 0.29 0.20
C CYS A 126 11.86 0.05 1.14
N GLN A 127 12.38 1.09 1.80
CA GLN A 127 13.43 0.95 2.82
C GLN A 127 12.92 0.14 4.02
N GLU A 128 11.72 0.41 4.52
CA GLU A 128 11.14 -0.35 5.64
C GLU A 128 10.94 -1.83 5.28
N ILE A 129 10.43 -2.14 4.08
CA ILE A 129 10.26 -3.52 3.59
C ILE A 129 11.59 -4.27 3.55
N ASN A 130 12.68 -3.58 3.23
CA ASN A 130 14.04 -4.14 3.17
C ASN A 130 14.81 -3.98 4.50
N ASN A 131 14.12 -3.71 5.63
CA ASN A 131 14.75 -3.61 6.94
C ASN A 131 14.60 -4.94 7.72
N PRO A 132 15.70 -5.68 7.98
CA PRO A 132 15.66 -6.97 8.67
C PRO A 132 15.05 -6.94 10.07
N ILE A 133 15.02 -5.77 10.73
CA ILE A 133 14.48 -5.63 12.09
C ILE A 133 13.01 -6.05 12.19
N TYR A 134 12.24 -5.91 11.10
CA TYR A 134 10.83 -6.28 11.06
C TYR A 134 10.59 -7.77 10.80
N TYR A 135 11.65 -8.53 10.47
CA TYR A 135 11.54 -9.92 10.05
C TYR A 135 12.34 -10.89 10.92
N GLY A 136 12.89 -10.44 12.04
CA GLY A 136 13.73 -11.28 12.90
C GLY A 136 15.13 -11.53 12.33
N GLY A 137 15.66 -10.59 11.55
CA GLY A 137 16.99 -10.64 10.95
C GLY A 137 17.00 -10.96 9.45
N GLU A 138 18.20 -11.01 8.88
CA GLU A 138 18.44 -11.13 7.43
C GLU A 138 17.77 -12.37 6.81
N GLU A 139 17.86 -13.51 7.50
CA GLU A 139 17.26 -14.75 7.02
C GLU A 139 15.72 -14.66 6.97
N GLY A 140 15.12 -13.97 7.94
CA GLY A 140 13.68 -13.73 7.96
C GLY A 140 13.24 -12.79 6.84
N LEU A 141 14.01 -11.73 6.58
CA LEU A 141 13.78 -10.81 5.46
C LEU A 141 13.85 -11.55 4.13
N LYS A 142 14.89 -12.38 3.93
CA LYS A 142 15.04 -13.21 2.74
C LYS A 142 13.85 -14.14 2.52
N LYS A 143 13.43 -14.86 3.57
CA LYS A 143 12.24 -15.73 3.51
C LYS A 143 10.98 -14.95 3.16
N SER A 144 10.81 -13.75 3.72
CA SER A 144 9.69 -12.86 3.43
C SER A 144 9.65 -12.44 1.96
N LEU A 145 10.76 -11.92 1.42
CA LEU A 145 10.86 -11.50 0.02
C LEU A 145 10.64 -12.66 -0.95
N MET A 146 11.17 -13.84 -0.64
CA MET A 146 10.95 -15.04 -1.46
C MET A 146 9.49 -15.54 -1.42
N LYS A 147 8.78 -15.38 -0.30
CA LYS A 147 7.32 -15.65 -0.27
C LYS A 147 6.56 -14.68 -1.17
N ILE A 148 6.90 -13.39 -1.14
CA ILE A 148 6.29 -12.37 -2.01
C ILE A 148 6.53 -12.74 -3.48
N LYS A 149 7.75 -13.13 -3.84
CA LYS A 149 8.09 -13.66 -5.16
C LYS A 149 7.22 -14.85 -5.55
N ASN A 150 7.13 -15.85 -4.67
CA ASN A 150 6.41 -17.10 -4.95
C ASN A 150 4.89 -16.88 -5.13
N ASN A 151 4.35 -15.84 -4.51
CA ASN A 151 2.99 -15.36 -4.74
C ASN A 151 2.85 -14.53 -6.03
N ASN A 152 3.88 -14.50 -6.89
CA ASN A 152 3.98 -13.73 -8.12
C ASN A 152 3.80 -12.22 -7.93
N CYS A 153 4.08 -11.71 -6.73
CA CYS A 153 4.02 -10.29 -6.44
C CYS A 153 5.37 -9.62 -6.69
N ARG A 154 5.33 -8.34 -7.06
CA ARG A 154 6.50 -7.46 -7.21
C ARG A 154 6.14 -6.03 -6.82
N PHE A 155 7.14 -5.16 -6.79
CA PHE A 155 7.01 -3.78 -6.36
C PHE A 155 7.33 -2.82 -7.50
N LEU A 156 6.51 -1.78 -7.65
CA LEU A 156 6.79 -0.60 -8.44
C LEU A 156 6.99 0.57 -7.48
N VAL A 157 8.16 1.20 -7.50
CA VAL A 157 8.62 2.09 -6.45
C VAL A 157 8.80 3.50 -6.98
N ALA A 158 8.06 4.44 -6.42
CA ALA A 158 8.30 5.86 -6.60
C ALA A 158 9.51 6.31 -5.80
N GLY A 159 10.40 7.05 -6.44
CA GLY A 159 11.48 7.74 -5.73
C GLY A 159 10.97 8.86 -4.83
N ARG A 160 11.85 9.39 -3.99
CA ARG A 160 11.55 10.49 -3.08
C ARG A 160 12.61 11.58 -3.20
N PHE A 161 12.19 12.84 -3.22
CA PHE A 161 13.12 13.95 -3.02
C PHE A 161 13.35 14.19 -1.54
N PHE A 162 14.62 14.15 -1.13
CA PHE A 162 15.04 14.46 0.24
C PHE A 162 16.50 14.92 0.21
N ASN A 163 16.92 15.77 1.16
CA ASN A 163 18.28 16.33 1.20
C ASN A 163 18.76 16.93 -0.15
N ASN A 164 17.88 17.66 -0.85
CA ASN A 164 18.14 18.28 -2.16
C ASN A 164 18.53 17.30 -3.28
N LYS A 165 18.25 16.00 -3.13
CA LYS A 165 18.48 14.98 -4.16
C LYS A 165 17.22 14.12 -4.32
N TYR A 166 16.92 13.71 -5.55
CA TYR A 166 15.93 12.67 -5.81
C TYR A 166 16.57 11.30 -5.63
N HIS A 167 15.99 10.47 -4.77
CA HIS A 167 16.44 9.12 -4.46
C HIS A 167 15.51 8.10 -5.12
N THR A 168 16.07 7.31 -6.02
CA THR A 168 15.42 6.15 -6.65
C THR A 168 15.71 4.88 -5.86
N ILE A 169 15.17 3.74 -6.29
CA ILE A 169 15.54 2.45 -5.70
C ILE A 169 17.02 2.10 -5.84
N ASP A 170 17.71 2.66 -6.84
CA ASP A 170 19.13 2.41 -7.05
C ASP A 170 20.00 3.20 -6.05
N ASP A 171 19.43 4.21 -5.38
CA ASP A 171 20.06 4.92 -4.26
C ASP A 171 19.82 4.21 -2.91
N LEU A 172 18.95 3.19 -2.84
CA LEU A 172 18.61 2.49 -1.60
C LEU A 172 19.62 1.38 -1.28
N MET A 173 20.48 1.64 -0.30
CA MET A 173 21.60 0.75 0.07
C MET A 173 21.17 -0.57 0.72
N ASN A 174 19.97 -0.67 1.28
CA ASN A 174 19.50 -1.87 1.99
C ASN A 174 18.80 -2.90 1.09
N ILE A 175 18.66 -2.64 -0.21
CA ILE A 175 18.17 -3.65 -1.16
C ILE A 175 19.35 -4.54 -1.56
N SER A 176 19.35 -5.78 -1.10
CA SER A 176 20.39 -6.74 -1.50
C SER A 176 20.29 -7.05 -3.00
N LYS A 177 21.44 -7.24 -3.66
CA LYS A 177 21.50 -7.60 -5.09
C LYS A 177 20.69 -8.86 -5.42
N GLU A 178 20.62 -9.80 -4.48
CA GLU A 178 19.86 -11.04 -4.63
C GLU A 178 18.37 -10.79 -4.85
N HIS A 179 17.78 -9.75 -4.25
CA HIS A 179 16.33 -9.50 -4.29
C HIS A 179 15.93 -8.28 -5.13
N ARG A 180 16.89 -7.57 -5.74
CA ARG A 180 16.66 -6.36 -6.54
C ARG A 180 15.63 -6.55 -7.67
N PHE A 181 15.50 -7.78 -8.18
CA PHE A 181 14.53 -8.14 -9.23
C PHE A 181 13.06 -7.97 -8.81
N LEU A 182 12.77 -7.92 -7.50
CA LEU A 182 11.41 -7.68 -6.99
C LEU A 182 10.97 -6.23 -7.08
N PHE A 183 11.90 -5.30 -7.32
CA PHE A 183 11.65 -3.87 -7.25
C PHE A 183 11.90 -3.23 -8.62
N GLU A 184 10.94 -2.48 -9.12
CA GLU A 184 11.05 -1.70 -10.36
C GLU A 184 10.90 -0.22 -10.02
N SER A 185 11.73 0.65 -10.59
CA SER A 185 11.65 2.08 -10.31
C SER A 185 10.64 2.73 -11.23
N ILE A 186 9.81 3.63 -10.69
CA ILE A 186 9.13 4.64 -11.50
C ILE A 186 10.20 5.68 -11.88
N PRO A 187 10.37 6.00 -13.17
CA PRO A 187 11.32 7.03 -13.61
C PRO A 187 10.97 8.41 -13.03
N GLU A 188 11.97 9.16 -12.54
CA GLU A 188 11.80 10.52 -11.99
C GLU A 188 11.05 11.45 -12.97
N LYS A 189 11.36 11.35 -14.27
CA LYS A 189 10.71 12.13 -15.33
C LYS A 189 9.19 11.93 -15.41
N LEU A 190 8.68 10.84 -14.86
CA LEU A 190 7.24 10.53 -14.83
C LEU A 190 6.61 10.95 -13.50
N PHE A 191 7.32 10.81 -12.38
CA PHE A 191 6.80 11.13 -11.06
C PHE A 191 7.82 11.82 -10.17
N ARG A 192 7.54 13.07 -9.84
CA ARG A 192 8.26 13.85 -8.82
C ARG A 192 7.27 14.72 -8.06
N LEU A 193 6.91 14.30 -6.86
CA LEU A 193 6.06 15.07 -5.96
C LEU A 193 6.55 14.96 -4.52
N ASP A 194 6.81 16.13 -3.93
CA ASP A 194 7.42 16.26 -2.61
C ASP A 194 6.34 16.66 -1.59
N ILE A 195 5.33 15.80 -1.45
CA ILE A 195 4.20 16.00 -0.54
C ILE A 195 4.06 14.75 0.31
N SER A 196 4.11 14.90 1.64
CA SER A 196 3.78 13.82 2.57
C SER A 196 2.51 14.12 3.39
N SER A 197 1.79 13.07 3.75
CA SER A 197 0.64 13.20 4.67
C SER A 197 1.05 13.77 6.03
N THR A 198 2.29 13.54 6.46
CA THR A 198 2.81 14.06 7.73
C THR A 198 2.94 15.58 7.71
N GLU A 199 3.48 16.16 6.64
CA GLU A 199 3.57 17.62 6.48
C GLU A 199 2.18 18.25 6.42
N ILE A 200 1.24 17.65 5.69
CA ILE A 200 -0.16 18.14 5.62
C ILE A 200 -0.80 18.16 7.01
N ARG A 201 -0.61 17.11 7.82
CA ARG A 201 -1.14 17.08 9.19
C ARG A 201 -0.51 18.14 10.11
N LEU A 202 0.73 18.54 9.85
CA LEU A 202 1.38 19.62 10.61
C LEU A 202 0.85 20.99 10.18
N MET A 203 0.65 21.20 8.88
CA MET A 203 0.08 22.44 8.32
C MET A 203 -1.38 22.66 8.73
N ASN A 204 -2.20 21.60 8.78
CA ASN A 204 -3.64 21.71 9.13
C ASN A 204 -3.91 21.72 10.65
N LYS A 205 -2.87 21.76 11.48
CA LYS A 205 -2.97 21.90 12.94
C LYS A 205 -2.85 23.35 13.42
N GLU A 206 -2.60 24.29 12.51
CA GLU A 206 -2.77 25.74 12.69
C GLU A 206 -4.20 26.16 12.35
#